data_AF-A0A1Q6RSP0-F1
#
_entry.id   AF-A0A1Q6RSP0-F1
#
_cell.length_a   1.000
_cell.length_b   1.000
_cell.length_c   1.000
_cell.angle_alpha   90.00
_cell.angle_beta   90.00
_cell.angle_gamma   90.00
#
_symmetry.space_group_name_H-M   'P 1'
#
loop_
_entity.id
_entity.type
_entity.pdbx_description
1 polymer ?
#
loop_
_entity_poly.entity_id
_entity_poly.type
_entity_poly.pdbx_seq_one_letter_code
_entity_poly.pdbx_strand_id
1 'polypeptide(L)'
;MSTQYSVVNMRITEEVAEFQKKVSGIQTECLQMMREIPVSADLQEAKEALIDKLSDHALFAVEDPEGTAIVIGTARAGHFSWRTENGFHDLDSVMRWLQSHPEFTIRDEYGIIISKEEFKRILDWCRTKDYSVGLS
;
A
#
# COMPACT_ATOMS: atom_id res chain seq x y z
N MET A 1 4.12 15.76 10.67
CA MET A 1 3.98 14.56 9.83
C MET A 1 2.87 13.71 10.41
N SER A 2 1.97 13.19 9.58
CA SER A 2 0.87 12.32 9.97
C SER A 2 1.01 11.00 9.26
N THR A 3 0.64 9.89 9.90
CA THR A 3 0.72 8.57 9.30
C THR A 3 -0.61 7.85 9.39
N GLN A 4 -1.13 7.43 8.24
CA GLN A 4 -2.35 6.62 8.17
C GLN A 4 -2.04 5.15 8.44
N TYR A 5 -2.95 4.46 9.13
CA TYR A 5 -2.90 3.03 9.36
C TYR A 5 -4.21 2.41 8.86
N SER A 6 -4.09 1.26 8.20
CA SER A 6 -5.21 0.49 7.67
C SER A 6 -5.07 -0.97 8.04
N VAL A 7 -6.20 -1.69 8.15
CA VAL A 7 -6.18 -3.14 8.04
C VAL A 7 -6.23 -3.51 6.56
N VAL A 8 -5.43 -4.47 6.12
CA VAL A 8 -5.36 -4.90 4.73
C VAL A 8 -5.49 -6.41 4.60
N ASN A 9 -6.22 -6.88 3.59
CA ASN A 9 -6.40 -8.30 3.32
C ASN A 9 -5.15 -8.86 2.64
N MET A 10 -4.33 -9.59 3.40
CA MET A 10 -3.04 -10.07 2.92
C MET A 10 -3.17 -11.05 1.77
N ARG A 11 -4.21 -11.90 1.79
CA ARG A 11 -4.43 -12.86 0.71
C ARG A 11 -4.66 -12.14 -0.62
N ILE A 12 -5.51 -11.12 -0.63
CA ILE A 12 -5.78 -10.36 -1.87
C ILE A 12 -4.54 -9.56 -2.28
N THR A 13 -3.84 -8.93 -1.33
CA THR A 13 -2.59 -8.21 -1.62
C THR A 13 -1.52 -9.14 -2.24
N GLU A 14 -1.37 -10.36 -1.73
CA GLU A 14 -0.45 -11.36 -2.28
C GLU A 14 -0.88 -11.85 -3.68
N GLU A 15 -2.17 -12.12 -3.87
CA GLU A 15 -2.72 -12.52 -5.17
C GLU A 15 -2.50 -11.42 -6.23
N VAL A 16 -2.74 -10.15 -5.88
CA VAL A 16 -2.49 -8.98 -6.74
C VAL A 16 -0.99 -8.83 -7.05
N ALA A 17 -0.12 -9.01 -6.06
CA ALA A 17 1.32 -8.94 -6.26
C ALA A 17 1.84 -10.06 -7.18
N GLU A 18 1.31 -11.29 -7.03
CA GLU A 18 1.65 -12.40 -7.94
C GLU A 18 1.16 -12.12 -9.36
N PHE A 19 -0.04 -11.58 -9.50
CA PHE A 19 -0.58 -11.19 -10.80
C PHE A 19 0.24 -10.09 -11.46
N GLN A 20 0.59 -9.03 -10.72
CA GLN A 20 1.48 -7.96 -11.18
C GLN A 20 2.81 -8.51 -11.68
N LYS A 21 3.40 -9.48 -10.96
CA LYS A 21 4.65 -10.14 -11.39
C LYS A 21 4.50 -10.83 -12.74
N LYS A 22 3.37 -11.51 -12.99
CA LYS A 22 3.08 -12.16 -14.28
C LYS A 22 2.91 -11.12 -15.39
N VAL A 23 2.19 -10.03 -15.11
CA VAL A 23 2.01 -8.91 -16.05
C VAL A 23 3.36 -8.29 -16.43
N SER A 24 4.21 -7.99 -15.45
CA SER A 24 5.54 -7.42 -15.69
C SER A 24 6.47 -8.38 -16.42
N GLY A 25 6.35 -9.69 -16.19
CA GLY A 25 7.05 -10.72 -16.95
C GLY A 25 6.70 -10.65 -18.44
N ILE A 26 5.41 -10.69 -18.77
CA ILE A 26 4.92 -10.59 -20.15
C ILE A 26 5.32 -9.26 -20.80
N GLN A 27 5.21 -8.14 -20.08
CA GLN A 27 5.66 -6.83 -20.55
C GLN A 27 7.14 -6.87 -20.96
N THR A 28 7.99 -7.47 -20.13
CA THR A 28 9.43 -7.58 -20.40
C THR A 28 9.69 -8.43 -21.64
N GLU A 29 9.02 -9.57 -21.79
CA GLU A 29 9.13 -10.44 -22.96
C GLU A 29 8.70 -9.72 -24.25
N CYS A 30 7.58 -9.01 -24.21
CA CYS A 30 7.09 -8.21 -25.34
C CYS A 30 8.10 -7.12 -25.75
N LEU A 31 8.63 -6.36 -24.78
CA LEU A 31 9.62 -5.33 -25.03
C LEU A 31 10.92 -5.91 -25.63
N GLN A 32 11.35 -7.07 -25.16
CA GLN A 32 12.52 -7.74 -25.70
C GLN A 32 12.30 -8.16 -27.16
N MET A 33 11.19 -8.83 -27.47
CA MET A 33 10.86 -9.20 -28.86
C MET A 33 10.79 -7.98 -29.78
N MET A 34 10.17 -6.88 -29.33
CA MET A 34 10.11 -5.64 -30.11
C MET A 34 11.50 -5.06 -30.40
N ARG A 35 12.41 -5.08 -29.42
CA ARG A 35 13.79 -4.60 -29.61
C ARG A 35 14.54 -5.39 -30.67
N GLU A 36 14.30 -6.70 -30.76
CA GLU A 36 15.00 -7.60 -31.70
C GLU A 36 14.48 -7.52 -33.14
N ILE A 37 13.24 -7.04 -33.37
CA ILE A 37 12.66 -6.94 -34.72
C ILE A 37 13.39 -5.84 -35.53
N PRO A 38 14.04 -6.18 -36.66
CA PRO A 38 14.61 -5.17 -37.54
C PRO A 38 13.49 -4.40 -38.25
N VAL A 39 13.60 -3.08 -38.27
CA VAL A 39 12.70 -2.18 -39.02
C VAL A 39 13.52 -1.29 -39.95
N SER A 40 12.88 -0.71 -40.97
CA SER A 40 13.55 0.28 -41.83
C SER A 40 13.93 1.53 -41.03
N ALA A 41 14.89 2.32 -41.55
CA ALA A 41 15.32 3.56 -40.91
C ALA A 41 14.14 4.52 -40.63
N ASP A 42 13.19 4.61 -41.57
CA ASP A 42 12.00 5.46 -41.46
C ASP A 42 11.05 5.03 -40.32
N LEU A 43 11.13 3.78 -39.86
CA LEU A 43 10.28 3.23 -38.79
C LEU A 43 11.01 3.09 -37.46
N GLN A 44 12.32 3.35 -37.41
CA GLN A 44 13.15 3.18 -36.21
C GLN A 44 12.69 4.12 -35.08
N GLU A 45 12.41 5.38 -35.38
CA GLU A 45 11.91 6.36 -34.40
C GLU A 45 10.56 5.93 -33.81
N ALA A 46 9.63 5.47 -34.65
CA ALA A 46 8.33 5.00 -34.21
C ALA A 46 8.45 3.76 -33.31
N LYS A 47 9.39 2.85 -33.62
CA LYS A 47 9.69 1.68 -32.80
C LYS A 47 10.21 2.08 -31.41
N GLU A 48 11.15 3.02 -31.34
CA GLU A 48 11.71 3.49 -30.07
C GLU A 48 10.65 4.17 -29.21
N ALA A 49 9.83 5.04 -29.79
CA ALA A 49 8.73 5.69 -29.08
C ALA A 49 7.71 4.68 -28.51
N LEU A 50 7.43 3.60 -29.24
CA LEU A 50 6.57 2.51 -28.76
C LEU A 50 7.21 1.74 -27.60
N ILE A 51 8.50 1.43 -27.68
CA ILE A 51 9.25 0.76 -26.61
C ILE A 51 9.23 1.62 -25.35
N ASP A 52 9.48 2.92 -25.46
CA ASP A 52 9.48 3.84 -24.32
C ASP A 52 8.10 3.89 -23.67
N LYS A 53 7.03 4.04 -24.47
CA LYS A 53 5.66 4.08 -23.96
C LYS A 53 5.24 2.77 -23.29
N LEU A 54 5.64 1.63 -23.84
CA LEU A 54 5.36 0.31 -23.27
C LEU A 54 6.28 -0.03 -22.10
N SER A 55 7.38 0.70 -21.89
CA SER A 55 8.25 0.55 -20.72
C SER A 55 7.71 1.31 -19.50
N ASP A 56 6.70 2.17 -19.68
CA ASP A 56 6.05 2.86 -18.57
C ASP A 56 5.37 1.86 -17.62
N HIS A 57 5.87 1.79 -16.39
CA HIS A 57 5.34 0.92 -15.35
C HIS A 57 3.90 1.27 -14.96
N ALA A 58 3.50 2.54 -15.07
CA ALA A 58 2.13 2.95 -14.73
C ALA A 58 1.09 2.34 -15.69
N LEU A 59 1.46 2.09 -16.95
CA LEU A 59 0.57 1.52 -17.95
C LEU A 59 0.13 0.08 -17.61
N PHE A 60 0.95 -0.65 -16.85
CA PHE A 60 0.74 -2.05 -16.49
C PHE A 60 0.62 -2.27 -14.98
N ALA A 61 0.43 -1.20 -14.21
CA ALA A 61 0.22 -1.27 -12.78
C ALA A 61 -1.19 -1.81 -12.49
N VAL A 62 -1.24 -2.88 -11.70
CA VAL A 62 -2.48 -3.46 -11.16
C VAL A 62 -2.76 -2.73 -9.86
N GLU A 63 -3.90 -2.05 -9.79
CA GLU A 63 -4.34 -1.38 -8.57
C GLU A 63 -4.83 -2.39 -7.53
N ASP A 64 -4.59 -2.07 -6.25
CA ASP A 64 -5.20 -2.80 -5.13
C ASP A 64 -6.74 -2.72 -5.26
N PRO A 65 -7.47 -3.85 -5.25
CA PRO A 65 -8.93 -3.82 -5.36
C PRO A 65 -9.59 -3.00 -4.25
N GLU A 66 -10.67 -2.30 -4.59
CA GLU A 66 -11.47 -1.57 -3.60
C GLU A 66 -11.95 -2.50 -2.48
N GLY A 67 -11.83 -2.05 -1.22
CA GLY A 67 -12.22 -2.84 -0.05
C GLY A 67 -11.15 -3.81 0.48
N THR A 68 -9.98 -3.88 -0.14
CA THR A 68 -8.84 -4.63 0.38
C THR A 68 -8.13 -3.95 1.55
N ALA A 69 -8.38 -2.65 1.74
CA ALA A 69 -7.86 -1.86 2.83
C ALA A 69 -8.98 -1.08 3.52
N ILE A 70 -9.06 -1.16 4.85
CA ILE A 70 -9.98 -0.38 5.67
C ILE A 70 -9.16 0.49 6.60
N VAL A 71 -9.33 1.82 6.51
CA VAL A 71 -8.57 2.75 7.32
C VAL A 71 -8.95 2.63 8.79
N ILE A 72 -7.97 2.42 9.65
CA ILE A 72 -8.12 2.36 11.12
C ILE A 72 -8.12 3.78 11.70
N GLY A 73 -7.18 4.61 11.23
CA GLY A 73 -6.94 5.92 11.80
C GLY A 73 -5.69 6.59 11.28
N THR A 74 -5.43 7.78 11.81
CA THR A 74 -4.26 8.59 11.46
C THR A 74 -3.55 9.03 12.73
N ALA A 75 -2.28 8.62 12.87
CA ALA A 75 -1.39 9.14 13.90
C ALA A 75 -0.92 10.54 13.50
N ARG A 76 -0.95 11.47 14.46
CA ARG A 76 -0.34 12.79 14.40
C ARG A 76 0.50 12.98 15.66
N ALA A 77 1.36 14.01 15.69
CA ALA A 77 2.20 14.29 16.84
C ALA A 77 1.33 14.47 18.10
N GLY A 78 1.40 13.51 19.02
CA GLY A 78 0.64 13.53 20.26
C GLY A 78 -0.86 13.22 20.14
N HIS A 79 -1.33 12.66 19.02
CA HIS A 79 -2.73 12.29 18.92
C HIS A 79 -2.95 11.19 17.88
N PHE A 80 -3.84 10.23 18.17
CA PHE A 80 -4.30 9.27 17.18
C PHE A 80 -5.78 9.52 16.87
N SER A 81 -6.07 9.87 15.62
CA SER A 81 -7.44 10.08 15.15
C SER A 81 -8.00 8.75 14.64
N TRP A 82 -8.97 8.19 15.35
CA TRP A 82 -9.68 6.98 14.97
C TRP A 82 -10.68 7.23 13.84
N ARG A 83 -10.83 6.26 12.93
CA ARG A 83 -11.89 6.22 11.92
C ARG A 83 -13.12 5.52 12.47
N THR A 84 -13.88 6.26 13.27
CA THR A 84 -15.08 5.75 13.93
C THR A 84 -16.17 5.33 12.94
N GLU A 85 -16.20 5.95 11.75
CA GLU A 85 -17.07 5.58 10.63
C GLU A 85 -16.84 4.14 10.14
N ASN A 86 -15.64 3.60 10.35
CA ASN A 86 -15.28 2.21 10.02
C ASN A 86 -15.44 1.26 11.22
N GLY A 87 -15.99 1.73 12.35
CA GLY A 87 -16.18 0.94 13.56
C GLY A 87 -14.94 0.82 14.45
N PHE A 88 -13.87 1.57 14.16
CA PHE A 88 -12.66 1.62 14.98
C PHE A 88 -12.70 2.82 15.92
N HIS A 89 -12.63 2.56 17.22
CA HIS A 89 -12.73 3.58 18.26
C HIS A 89 -11.55 3.57 19.23
N ASP A 90 -10.90 2.41 19.37
CA ASP A 90 -9.78 2.15 20.26
C ASP A 90 -9.00 0.91 19.82
N LEU A 91 -7.89 0.62 20.52
CA LEU A 91 -7.06 -0.55 20.25
C LEU A 91 -7.88 -1.86 20.35
N ASP A 92 -8.79 -1.96 21.32
CA ASP A 92 -9.56 -3.18 21.56
C ASP A 92 -10.54 -3.47 20.43
N SER A 93 -11.12 -2.43 19.81
CA SER A 93 -11.98 -2.55 18.64
C SER A 93 -11.22 -3.10 17.42
N VAL A 94 -9.99 -2.63 17.21
CA VAL A 94 -9.10 -3.14 16.15
C VAL A 94 -8.73 -4.61 16.42
N MET A 95 -8.35 -4.93 17.65
CA MET A 95 -7.93 -6.29 18.00
C MET A 95 -9.08 -7.31 17.89
N ARG A 96 -10.29 -6.93 18.32
CA ARG A 96 -11.49 -7.76 18.14
C ARG A 96 -11.82 -7.96 16.66
N TRP A 97 -11.71 -6.92 15.86
CA TRP A 97 -11.96 -7.00 14.42
C TRP A 97 -10.94 -7.91 13.71
N LEU A 98 -9.64 -7.79 14.03
CA LEU A 98 -8.60 -8.67 13.49
C LEU A 98 -8.76 -10.13 13.96
N GLN A 99 -9.34 -10.36 15.14
CA GLN A 99 -9.64 -11.71 15.61
C GLN A 99 -10.76 -12.36 14.79
N SER A 100 -11.76 -11.59 14.34
CA SER A 100 -12.83 -12.10 13.47
C SER A 100 -12.44 -12.17 12.00
N HIS A 101 -11.37 -11.47 11.58
CA HIS A 101 -10.88 -11.40 10.20
C HIS A 101 -9.37 -11.74 10.14
N PRO A 102 -9.00 -13.02 10.34
CA PRO A 102 -7.60 -13.45 10.44
C PRO A 102 -6.77 -13.25 9.15
N GLU A 103 -7.43 -13.06 8.01
CA GLU A 103 -6.81 -12.76 6.71
C GLU A 103 -6.32 -11.31 6.59
N PHE A 104 -6.63 -10.46 7.57
CA PHE A 104 -6.20 -9.08 7.59
C PHE A 104 -5.03 -8.84 8.55
N THR A 105 -4.19 -7.87 8.18
CA THR A 105 -3.11 -7.36 9.03
C THR A 105 -3.07 -5.84 9.03
N ILE A 106 -2.33 -5.22 9.95
CA ILE A 106 -2.16 -3.77 9.99
C ILE A 106 -1.04 -3.36 9.03
N ARG A 107 -1.27 -2.32 8.25
CA ARG A 107 -0.31 -1.70 7.33
C ARG A 107 -0.29 -0.19 7.55
N ASP A 108 0.89 0.42 7.50
CA ASP A 108 1.02 1.88 7.49
C ASP A 108 0.83 2.47 6.09
N GLU A 109 0.86 3.80 5.98
CA GLU A 109 0.69 4.53 4.72
C GLU A 109 1.82 4.27 3.70
N TYR A 110 2.96 3.76 4.15
CA TYR A 110 4.13 3.47 3.32
C TYR A 110 4.17 2.01 2.86
N GLY A 111 3.16 1.22 3.24
CA GLY A 111 3.04 -0.19 2.86
C GLY A 111 3.75 -1.16 3.81
N ILE A 112 4.27 -0.70 4.95
CA ILE A 112 4.94 -1.55 5.93
C ILE A 112 3.89 -2.27 6.78
N ILE A 113 4.03 -3.60 6.88
CA ILE A 113 3.21 -4.42 7.76
C ILE A 113 3.64 -4.17 9.21
N ILE A 114 2.67 -3.84 10.06
CA ILE A 114 2.87 -3.46 11.45
C ILE A 114 2.31 -4.56 12.35
N SER A 115 3.11 -5.04 13.30
CA SER A 115 2.63 -5.99 14.32
C SER A 115 1.65 -5.33 15.29
N LYS A 116 0.86 -6.15 16.00
CA LYS A 116 -0.09 -5.68 17.02
C LYS A 116 0.63 -4.90 18.13
N GLU A 117 1.81 -5.36 18.52
CA GLU A 117 2.66 -4.77 19.55
C GLU A 117 3.24 -3.43 19.10
N GLU A 118 3.69 -3.32 17.86
CA GLU A 118 4.16 -2.05 17.28
C GLU A 118 3.03 -1.03 17.18
N PHE A 119 1.85 -1.46 16.71
CA PHE A 119 0.70 -0.58 16.63
C PHE A 119 0.31 -0.04 18.01
N LYS A 120 0.36 -0.89 19.06
CA LYS A 120 0.16 -0.44 20.44
C LYS A 120 1.20 0.60 20.86
N ARG A 121 2.49 0.39 20.56
CA ARG A 121 3.55 1.38 20.87
C ARG A 121 3.32 2.72 20.18
N ILE A 122 2.84 2.70 18.94
CA ILE A 122 2.48 3.92 18.20
C ILE A 122 1.36 4.68 18.92
N LEU A 123 0.30 3.98 19.36
CA LEU A 123 -0.79 4.59 20.12
C LEU A 123 -0.32 5.17 21.46
N ASP A 124 0.56 4.45 22.17
CA ASP A 124 1.14 4.91 23.43
C ASP A 124 2.01 6.16 23.24
N TRP A 125 2.77 6.24 22.15
CA TRP A 125 3.54 7.43 21.78
C TRP A 125 2.64 8.61 21.43
N CYS A 126 1.52 8.36 20.75
CA CYS A 126 0.50 9.37 20.50
C CYS A 126 -0.11 9.88 21.81
N ARG A 127 -0.22 9.08 22.87
CA ARG A 127 -0.78 9.54 24.17
C ARG A 127 0.22 10.33 25.03
N THR A 128 1.52 10.11 24.86
CA THR A 128 2.54 10.62 25.79
C THR A 128 2.93 12.08 25.57
N LYS A 129 2.61 12.69 24.41
CA LYS A 129 2.93 14.11 24.17
C LYS A 129 1.91 15.13 24.73
N ASP A 130 0.75 14.67 25.19
CA ASP A 130 -0.24 15.53 25.86
C ASP A 130 0.22 16.00 27.25
N TYR A 131 1.21 15.34 27.87
CA TYR A 131 1.69 15.71 29.20
C TYR A 131 2.84 16.74 29.22
N SER A 132 3.34 17.18 28.06
CA SER A 132 4.47 18.12 27.97
C SER A 132 4.09 19.61 27.88
N VAL A 133 2.80 19.97 27.90
CA VAL A 133 2.34 21.38 27.82
C VAL A 133 1.77 21.90 29.15
N GLY A 134 1.93 21.14 30.24
CA GLY A 134 1.30 21.44 31.53
C GLY A 134 2.22 21.96 32.64
N LEU A 135 3.52 22.16 32.40
CA LEU A 135 4.45 22.70 33.40
C LEU A 135 5.61 23.45 32.72
N SER A 136 5.49 24.76 32.60
CA SER A 136 6.57 25.78 32.63
C SER A 136 5.94 27.17 32.67
#